data_AF-A0A8R1E8T0-F1
#
_entry.id   AF-A0A8R1E8T0-F1
#
_cell.length_a   1.000
_cell.length_b   1.000
_cell.length_c   1.000
_cell.angle_alpha   90.00
_cell.angle_beta   90.00
_cell.angle_gamma   90.00
#
_symmetry.space_group_name_H-M   'P 1'
#
loop_
_entity.id
_entity.type
_entity.pdbx_description
1 polymer ?
#
loop_
_entity_poly.entity_id
_entity_poly.type
_entity_poly.pdbx_seq_one_letter_code
_entity_poly.pdbx_strand_id
1 'polypeptide(L)'
;MKIEFELSAPFQPFEQLLAVLPEASKSCLPRPLQELMSADATKSEIYDFYPENFETDLNGKRNDWEAVVLIPFIDERRLLSAIESKANRLSKEEIDRNTHGSHIQVFPCSLILAEYA
;
A
#
# COMPACT_ATOMS: atom_id res chain seq x y z
N MET A 1 -27.45 -1.66 19.63
CA MET A 1 -26.56 -1.49 18.46
C MET A 1 -26.19 -2.87 17.97
N LYS A 2 -26.50 -3.21 16.72
CA LYS A 2 -26.04 -4.45 16.09
C LYS A 2 -24.80 -4.09 15.28
N ILE A 3 -23.70 -4.77 15.52
CA ILE A 3 -22.43 -4.51 14.83
C ILE A 3 -22.28 -5.61 13.77
N GLU A 4 -22.21 -5.19 12.51
CA GLU A 4 -22.04 -6.07 11.36
C GLU A 4 -20.85 -5.56 10.55
N PHE A 5 -20.01 -6.48 10.07
CA PHE A 5 -18.84 -6.19 9.24
C PHE A 5 -18.93 -7.02 7.97
N GLU A 6 -18.50 -6.43 6.85
CA GLU A 6 -18.34 -7.12 5.59
C GLU A 6 -16.89 -7.57 5.46
N LEU A 7 -16.68 -8.85 5.11
CA LEU A 7 -15.33 -9.36 4.86
C LEU A 7 -14.83 -8.82 3.51
N SER A 8 -13.76 -8.03 3.56
CA SER A 8 -13.06 -7.53 2.38
C SER A 8 -11.88 -8.44 1.98
N ALA A 9 -11.12 -8.02 0.97
CA ALA A 9 -9.88 -8.66 0.55
C ALA A 9 -8.67 -7.79 0.94
N PRO A 10 -7.51 -8.40 1.24
CA PRO A 10 -6.28 -7.64 1.43
C PRO A 10 -5.85 -7.01 0.11
N PHE A 11 -5.35 -5.78 0.18
CA PHE A 11 -4.67 -5.14 -0.93
C PHE A 11 -3.49 -5.98 -1.43
N GLN A 12 -3.24 -5.90 -2.74
CA GLN A 12 -1.99 -6.34 -3.34
C GLN A 12 -0.83 -5.46 -2.86
N PRO A 13 0.43 -5.94 -2.95
CA PRO A 13 1.59 -5.18 -2.50
C PRO A 13 1.64 -3.73 -2.99
N PHE A 14 1.40 -3.46 -4.28
CA PHE A 14 1.48 -2.10 -4.83
C PHE A 14 0.29 -1.21 -4.45
N GLU A 15 -0.90 -1.79 -4.30
CA GLU A 15 -2.09 -1.09 -3.79
C GLU A 15 -1.82 -0.59 -2.38
N GLN A 16 -1.29 -1.46 -1.51
CA GLN A 16 -0.90 -1.09 -0.15
C GLN A 16 0.22 -0.03 -0.12
N LEU A 17 1.23 -0.15 -0.99
CA LEU A 17 2.32 0.82 -1.04
C LEU A 17 1.82 2.21 -1.47
N LEU A 18 0.94 2.30 -2.45
CA LEU A 18 0.30 3.57 -2.82
C LEU A 18 -0.63 4.08 -1.72
N ALA A 19 -1.27 3.19 -0.96
CA ALA A 19 -2.14 3.59 0.15
C ALA A 19 -1.39 4.13 1.38
N VAL A 20 -0.08 3.89 1.49
CA VAL A 20 0.70 4.18 2.71
C VAL A 20 1.84 5.17 2.47
N LEU A 21 2.54 5.05 1.34
CA LEU A 21 3.77 5.81 1.13
C LEU A 21 3.48 7.25 0.71
N PRO A 22 4.27 8.23 1.19
CA PRO A 22 4.27 9.59 0.65
C PRO A 22 5.02 9.64 -0.70
N GLU A 23 4.80 10.70 -1.49
CA GLU A 23 5.47 10.89 -2.79
C GLU A 23 7.00 10.76 -2.71
N ALA A 24 7.60 11.21 -1.61
CA ALA A 24 9.04 11.14 -1.37
C ALA A 24 9.61 9.70 -1.44
N SER A 25 8.76 8.68 -1.23
CA SER A 25 9.13 7.26 -1.26
C SER A 25 8.69 6.55 -2.56
N LYS A 26 8.32 7.29 -3.61
CA LYS A 26 7.86 6.70 -4.88
C LYS A 26 8.84 5.74 -5.53
N SER A 27 10.14 5.83 -5.23
CA SER A 27 11.14 4.87 -5.72
C SER A 27 10.89 3.43 -5.28
N CYS A 28 10.06 3.19 -4.25
CA CYS A 28 9.63 1.86 -3.82
C CYS A 28 8.62 1.19 -4.78
N LEU A 29 8.05 1.93 -5.73
CA LEU A 29 7.05 1.45 -6.69
C LEU A 29 7.61 1.28 -8.10
N PRO A 30 7.00 0.40 -8.93
CA PRO A 30 7.17 0.41 -10.39
C PRO A 30 7.09 1.79 -11.00
N ARG A 31 7.95 2.08 -11.99
CA ARG A 31 8.00 3.41 -12.63
C ARG A 31 6.63 3.93 -13.11
N PRO A 32 5.74 3.12 -13.73
CA PRO A 32 4.42 3.59 -14.14
C PRO A 32 3.52 4.06 -12.99
N LEU A 33 3.65 3.45 -11.80
CA LEU A 33 2.83 3.76 -10.63
C LEU A 33 3.37 4.99 -9.85
N GLN A 34 4.66 5.31 -10.00
CA GLN A 34 5.24 6.52 -9.38
C GLN A 34 4.55 7.81 -9.84
N GLU A 35 4.00 7.83 -11.06
CA GLU A 35 3.29 8.97 -11.63
C GLU A 35 2.01 9.30 -10.84
N LEU A 36 1.40 8.29 -10.21
CA LEU A 36 0.17 8.45 -9.44
C LEU A 36 0.38 9.18 -8.12
N MET A 37 1.62 9.24 -7.62
CA MET A 37 1.93 9.86 -6.32
C MET A 37 2.10 11.38 -6.39
N SER A 38 1.89 12.00 -7.55
CA SER A 38 2.09 13.44 -7.71
C SER A 38 0.93 14.23 -7.10
N ALA A 39 1.24 15.26 -6.31
CA ALA A 39 0.26 16.24 -5.82
C ALA A 39 -0.35 17.15 -6.93
N ASP A 40 0.08 17.00 -8.19
CA ASP A 40 -0.40 17.76 -9.34
C ASP A 40 -1.59 17.05 -10.01
N ALA A 41 -2.77 17.69 -9.94
CA ALA A 41 -4.02 17.19 -10.53
C ALA A 41 -3.98 16.98 -12.05
N THR A 42 -3.01 17.60 -12.75
CA THR A 42 -2.82 17.36 -14.19
C THR A 42 -2.05 16.06 -14.48
N LYS A 43 -1.39 15.48 -13.48
CA LYS A 43 -0.53 14.30 -13.60
C LYS A 43 -1.12 13.05 -12.96
N SER A 44 -1.92 13.21 -11.91
CA SER A 44 -2.53 12.10 -11.16
C SER A 44 -4.02 12.34 -10.90
N GLU A 45 -4.82 11.30 -11.10
CA GLU A 45 -6.26 11.28 -10.76
C GLU A 45 -6.53 11.08 -9.25
N ILE A 46 -5.49 10.75 -8.49
CA ILE A 46 -5.49 10.58 -7.04
C ILE A 46 -4.48 11.53 -6.37
N TYR A 47 -4.24 12.69 -6.97
CA TYR A 47 -3.26 13.68 -6.51
C TYR A 47 -3.53 14.15 -5.06
N ASP A 48 -4.80 14.21 -4.67
CA ASP A 48 -5.26 14.63 -3.35
C ASP A 48 -4.89 13.65 -2.23
N PHE A 49 -4.46 12.44 -2.56
CA PHE A 49 -3.96 11.48 -1.56
C PHE A 49 -2.54 11.79 -1.08
N TYR A 50 -1.81 12.64 -1.80
CA TYR A 50 -0.39 12.92 -1.54
C TYR A 50 -0.11 14.41 -1.32
N PRO A 51 -0.68 15.04 -0.28
CA PRO A 51 -0.38 16.44 0.02
C PRO A 51 1.11 16.60 0.37
N GLU A 52 1.80 17.52 -0.32
CA GLU A 52 3.20 17.83 -0.02
C GLU A 52 3.37 18.46 1.38
N ASN A 53 2.38 19.25 1.78
CA ASN A 53 2.27 19.84 3.11
C ASN A 53 0.93 19.45 3.74
N PHE A 54 0.95 18.99 4.98
CA PHE A 54 -0.23 18.62 5.75
C PHE A 54 -0.18 19.25 7.14
N GLU A 55 -1.35 19.48 7.71
CA GLU A 55 -1.47 20.03 9.05
C GLU A 55 -1.26 18.93 10.11
N THR A 56 -0.72 19.32 11.26
CA THR A 56 -0.63 18.44 12.43
C THR A 56 -1.23 19.14 13.64
N ASP A 57 -2.02 18.40 14.42
CA ASP A 57 -2.64 18.90 15.64
C ASP A 57 -2.04 18.19 16.86
N LEU A 58 -1.34 18.96 17.70
CA LEU A 58 -0.78 18.46 18.95
C LEU A 58 -1.88 18.12 19.98
N ASN A 59 -3.06 18.73 19.93
CA ASN A 59 -4.16 18.50 20.87
C ASN A 59 -3.71 18.45 22.36
N GLY A 60 -2.86 19.41 22.75
CA GLY A 60 -2.29 19.51 24.10
C GLY A 60 -1.13 18.55 24.41
N LYS A 61 -0.64 17.79 23.43
CA LYS A 61 0.58 16.97 23.54
C LYS A 61 1.84 17.82 23.41
N ARG A 62 2.97 17.25 23.84
CA ARG A 62 4.25 17.97 23.93
C ARG A 62 5.18 17.68 22.77
N ASN A 63 5.13 16.48 22.21
CA ASN A 63 6.05 16.06 21.17
C ASN A 63 5.32 15.90 19.84
N ASP A 64 5.97 16.30 18.74
CA ASP A 64 5.39 16.28 17.40
C ASP A 64 4.99 14.87 16.93
N TRP A 65 5.68 13.82 17.40
CA TRP A 65 5.33 12.43 17.06
C TRP A 65 4.03 11.94 17.73
N GLU A 66 3.51 12.69 18.71
CA GLU A 66 2.19 12.45 19.31
C GLU A 66 1.07 13.20 18.58
N ALA A 67 1.42 14.11 17.66
CA ALA A 67 0.44 14.92 16.96
C ALA A 67 -0.43 14.07 16.02
N VAL A 68 -1.69 14.45 15.91
CA VAL A 68 -2.60 13.88 14.91
C VAL A 68 -2.23 14.48 13.57
N VAL A 69 -1.86 13.63 12.62
CA VAL A 69 -1.60 14.01 11.24
C VAL A 69 -2.92 14.15 10.49
N LEU A 70 -3.21 15.34 9.98
CA LEU A 70 -4.46 15.66 9.29
C LEU A 70 -4.29 15.46 7.79
N ILE A 71 -4.43 14.20 7.35
CA ILE A 71 -4.44 13.81 5.93
C ILE A 71 -5.81 13.25 5.53
N PRO A 72 -6.21 13.40 4.25
CA PRO A 72 -7.44 12.79 3.77
C PRO A 72 -7.36 11.27 3.81
N PHE A 73 -8.47 10.62 4.13
CA PHE A 73 -8.59 9.18 3.98
C PHE A 73 -8.67 8.80 2.50
N ILE A 74 -8.02 7.71 2.14
CA ILE A 74 -8.00 7.20 0.77
C ILE A 74 -9.34 6.56 0.42
N ASP A 75 -9.85 6.91 -0.77
CA ASP A 75 -10.95 6.20 -1.41
C ASP A 75 -10.41 4.99 -2.17
N GLU A 76 -10.74 3.79 -1.69
CA GLU A 76 -10.30 2.52 -2.26
C GLU A 76 -10.63 2.38 -3.74
N ARG A 77 -11.83 2.78 -4.17
CA ARG A 77 -12.27 2.59 -5.56
C ARG A 77 -11.48 3.49 -6.50
N ARG A 78 -11.22 4.72 -6.09
CA ARG A 78 -10.36 5.66 -6.84
C ARG A 78 -8.93 5.15 -6.94
N LEU A 79 -8.39 4.64 -5.83
CA LEU A 79 -7.03 4.06 -5.81
C LEU A 79 -6.91 2.88 -6.78
N LEU A 80 -7.81 1.89 -6.68
CA LEU A 80 -7.77 0.69 -7.52
C LEU A 80 -7.96 1.02 -9.00
N SER A 81 -8.89 1.94 -9.32
CA SER A 81 -9.09 2.43 -10.70
C SER A 81 -7.83 3.08 -11.26
N ALA A 82 -7.11 3.86 -10.45
CA ALA A 82 -5.90 4.53 -10.88
C ALA A 82 -4.73 3.59 -11.14
N ILE A 83 -4.64 2.51 -10.36
CA ILE A 83 -3.63 1.46 -10.55
C ILE A 83 -3.93 0.69 -11.85
N GLU A 84 -5.19 0.33 -12.08
CA GLU A 84 -5.61 -0.39 -13.28
C GLU A 84 -5.29 0.41 -14.55
N SER A 85 -5.42 1.75 -14.52
CA SER A 85 -5.09 2.62 -15.66
C SER A 85 -3.61 2.55 -16.08
N LYS A 86 -2.74 2.04 -15.21
CA LYS A 86 -1.29 1.85 -15.44
C LYS A 86 -0.88 0.38 -15.59
N ALA A 87 -1.78 -0.57 -15.38
CA ALA A 87 -1.47 -2.01 -15.30
C ALA A 87 -0.76 -2.54 -16.56
N ASN A 88 -1.18 -2.07 -17.75
CA ASN A 88 -0.58 -2.45 -19.03
C ASN A 88 0.86 -1.98 -19.25
N ARG A 89 1.38 -1.10 -18.39
CA ARG A 89 2.76 -0.59 -18.45
C ARG A 89 3.69 -1.31 -17.48
N LEU A 90 3.17 -2.20 -16.64
CA LEU A 90 3.97 -3.01 -15.73
C LEU A 90 4.70 -4.11 -16.50
N SER A 91 5.96 -4.34 -16.14
CA SER A 91 6.70 -5.48 -16.64
C SER A 91 6.16 -6.79 -16.06
N LYS A 92 6.47 -7.91 -16.70
CA LYS A 92 6.08 -9.23 -16.21
C LYS A 92 6.59 -9.49 -14.79
N GLU A 93 7.83 -9.13 -14.50
CA GLU A 93 8.42 -9.28 -13.15
C GLU A 93 7.64 -8.48 -12.10
N GLU A 94 7.25 -7.25 -12.44
CA GLU A 94 6.47 -6.38 -11.54
C GLU A 94 5.08 -6.94 -11.28
N ILE A 95 4.45 -7.52 -12.30
CA ILE A 95 3.15 -8.22 -12.17
C ILE A 95 3.32 -9.45 -11.27
N ASP A 96 4.35 -10.28 -11.51
CA ASP A 96 4.58 -11.52 -10.78
C ASP A 96 4.83 -11.25 -9.28
N ARG A 97 5.59 -10.20 -8.92
CA ARG A 97 5.86 -9.83 -7.52
C ARG A 97 4.73 -9.07 -6.83
N ASN A 98 3.70 -8.65 -7.58
CA ASN A 98 2.49 -8.02 -7.04
C ASN A 98 1.40 -9.06 -6.75
N THR A 99 1.78 -10.15 -6.10
CA THR A 99 0.88 -11.27 -5.77
C THR A 99 1.09 -11.70 -4.32
N HIS A 100 0.05 -12.26 -3.68
CA HIS A 100 0.17 -12.84 -2.35
C HIS A 100 0.95 -14.16 -2.41
N GLY A 101 2.02 -14.26 -1.63
CA GLY A 101 2.85 -15.46 -1.51
C GLY A 101 2.29 -16.49 -0.52
N SER A 102 2.76 -17.73 -0.65
CA SER A 102 2.46 -18.80 0.32
C SER A 102 3.50 -18.86 1.44
N HIS A 103 3.10 -19.40 2.60
CA HIS A 103 4.03 -19.68 3.69
C HIS A 103 5.05 -20.76 3.28
N ILE A 104 6.31 -20.57 3.69
CA ILE A 104 7.39 -21.54 3.48
C ILE A 104 7.63 -22.27 4.80
N GLN A 105 7.50 -23.59 4.79
CA GLN A 105 7.91 -24.45 5.90
C GLN A 105 9.20 -25.17 5.52
N VAL A 106 10.20 -25.07 6.40
CA VAL A 106 11.51 -25.70 6.20
C VAL A 106 11.74 -26.70 7.34
N PHE A 107 11.99 -27.95 7.00
CA PHE A 107 12.28 -29.01 7.95
C PHE A 107 13.74 -29.43 7.83
N PRO A 108 14.47 -29.60 8.95
CA PRO A 108 15.80 -30.19 8.92
C PRO A 108 15.72 -31.67 8.50
N CYS A 109 16.71 -32.12 7.72
CA CYS A 109 16.75 -33.49 7.18
C CYS A 109 16.63 -34.57 8.28
N SER A 110 17.15 -34.30 9.49
CA SER A 110 17.05 -35.21 10.64
C SER A 110 15.64 -35.44 11.16
N LEU A 111 14.70 -34.51 10.94
CA LEU A 111 13.30 -34.66 11.35
C LEU A 111 12.46 -35.38 10.30
N ILE A 112 12.86 -35.35 9.02
CA ILE A 112 12.16 -36.07 7.95
C ILE A 112 12.29 -37.59 8.15
N LEU A 113 13.44 -38.09 8.62
CA LEU A 113 13.64 -39.52 8.85
C LEU A 113 12.89 -40.07 10.08
N ALA A 114 12.43 -39.20 10.99
CA ALA A 114 11.73 -39.62 12.21
C ALA A 114 10.21 -39.82 12.00
N GLU A 115 9.62 -39.23 10.96
CA GLU A 115 8.19 -39.39 10.65
C GLU A 115 7.89 -40.54 9.67
N TYR A 116 8.94 -41.16 9.08
CA TYR A 116 8.83 -42.30 8.15
C TYR A 116 9.47 -43.59 8.68
N ALA A 117 9.76 -43.68 9.99
CA ALA A 117 10.31 -44.86 10.67
C ALA A 117 9.33 -45.42 11.72
#